data_AF-A0A383D2A8-F1
#
_entry.id   AF-A0A383D2A8-F1
#
_cell.length_a   1.000
_cell.length_b   1.000
_cell.length_c   1.000
_cell.angle_alpha   90.00
_cell.angle_beta   90.00
_cell.angle_gamma   90.00
#
_symmetry.space_group_name_H-M   'P 1'
#
loop_
_entity.id
_entity.type
_entity.pdbx_description
1 polymer ?
#
loop_
_entity_poly.entity_id
_entity_poly.type
_entity_poly.pdbx_seq_one_letter_code
_entity_poly.pdbx_strand_id
1 'polypeptide(L)'
;MSTADRYGYSSGSTEVCGSVPQQLSSKERHRMKITRLCAYQVELPLHDGIYAWSEGKSISAFDSTIVRIETDTGLVGWGESCPLGPVYLPSFAGGVRAGIAELGPRLIGEDPTQLEYLNRTMDATLKGHPYVKSGIDIACWDILGKATGMPVCELLGGRYGDDVALYRSVSRDTPEAMAAKL
;
A
#
# COMPACT_ATOMS: atom_id res chain seq x y z
N MET A 1 -12.32 8.97 31.74
CA MET A 1 -13.03 9.28 30.48
C MET A 1 -11.95 9.32 29.40
N SER A 2 -11.84 8.26 28.61
CA SER A 2 -10.70 8.01 27.72
C SER A 2 -10.86 8.75 26.39
N THR A 3 -9.74 9.19 25.83
CA THR A 3 -9.60 9.98 24.59
C THR A 3 -10.08 9.26 23.31
N ALA A 4 -10.55 8.02 23.42
CA ALA A 4 -10.95 7.16 22.30
C ALA A 4 -12.38 7.41 21.77
N ASP A 5 -13.27 8.05 22.55
CA ASP A 5 -14.70 8.16 22.18
C ASP A 5 -15.03 9.33 21.24
N ARG A 6 -14.02 10.09 20.78
CA ARG A 6 -14.24 11.35 20.02
C ARG A 6 -14.26 11.21 18.50
N TYR A 7 -13.91 10.06 17.94
CA TYR A 7 -13.67 9.90 16.49
C TYR A 7 -14.40 8.74 15.80
N GLY A 8 -15.51 8.23 16.37
CA GLY A 8 -16.53 7.49 15.61
C GLY A 8 -16.02 6.42 14.62
N TYR A 9 -15.02 5.62 15.00
CA TYR A 9 -14.51 4.54 14.17
C TYR A 9 -15.54 3.40 14.10
N SER A 10 -16.08 3.13 12.91
CA SER A 10 -16.85 1.92 12.64
C SER A 10 -15.93 0.85 12.04
N SER A 11 -15.63 -0.19 12.83
CA SER A 11 -14.81 -1.32 12.40
C SER A 11 -15.67 -2.34 11.62
N GLY A 12 -15.78 -2.15 10.31
CA GLY A 12 -16.31 -3.17 9.40
C GLY A 12 -15.18 -3.99 8.80
N SER A 13 -14.65 -4.96 9.54
CA SER A 13 -13.67 -5.92 9.00
C SER A 13 -14.40 -7.11 8.38
N THR A 14 -14.34 -7.25 7.06
CA THR A 14 -14.78 -8.50 6.39
C THR A 14 -13.62 -9.48 6.45
N GLU A 15 -13.76 -10.50 7.29
CA GLU A 15 -12.79 -11.58 7.48
C GLU A 15 -13.10 -12.71 6.49
N VAL A 16 -12.14 -13.04 5.62
CA VAL A 16 -12.23 -14.21 4.73
C VAL A 16 -10.97 -15.04 4.97
N CYS A 17 -11.14 -16.18 5.63
CA CYS A 17 -10.05 -17.06 6.06
C CYS A 17 -10.12 -18.39 5.29
N GLY A 18 -9.12 -18.68 4.46
CA GLY A 18 -8.90 -19.98 3.85
C GLY A 18 -7.78 -20.72 4.58
N SER A 19 -7.92 -22.04 4.78
CA SER A 19 -6.91 -22.89 5.42
C SER A 19 -6.22 -23.81 4.41
N VAL A 20 -4.96 -24.16 4.70
CA VAL A 20 -4.06 -24.91 3.80
C VAL A 20 -3.93 -26.38 4.25
N PRO A 21 -4.03 -27.38 3.34
CA PRO A 21 -3.71 -28.78 3.67
C PRO A 21 -2.19 -29.06 3.69
N GLN A 22 -1.74 -29.93 4.59
CA GLN A 22 -0.32 -30.28 4.81
C GLN A 22 0.12 -31.52 4.04
N GLN A 23 1.20 -31.40 3.25
CA GLN A 23 2.36 -32.30 3.22
C GLN A 23 3.42 -31.75 2.24
N LEU A 24 4.61 -31.37 2.72
CA LEU A 24 5.70 -30.81 1.91
C LEU A 24 7.05 -31.49 2.25
N SER A 25 7.86 -31.72 1.21
CA SER A 25 9.12 -32.46 1.18
C SER A 25 10.32 -31.66 1.70
N SER A 26 11.47 -32.33 1.92
CA SER A 26 12.67 -31.77 2.56
C SER A 26 13.32 -30.56 1.88
N LYS A 27 13.01 -30.26 0.61
CA LYS A 27 13.46 -29.05 -0.12
C LYS A 27 12.67 -27.79 0.22
N GLU A 28 11.54 -27.92 0.90
CA GLU A 28 10.58 -26.82 1.16
C GLU A 28 10.77 -26.20 2.55
N ARG A 29 11.85 -26.58 3.24
CA ARG A 29 11.99 -26.41 4.69
C ARG A 29 12.38 -25.02 5.17
N HIS A 30 12.53 -24.00 4.30
CA HIS A 30 12.93 -22.64 4.72
C HIS A 30 12.35 -21.49 3.88
N ARG A 31 11.30 -21.73 3.09
CA ARG A 31 10.69 -20.65 2.30
C ARG A 31 9.63 -19.95 3.15
N MET A 32 9.85 -18.66 3.46
CA MET A 32 8.85 -17.80 4.09
C MET A 32 7.57 -17.80 3.26
N LYS A 33 6.42 -17.70 3.91
CA LYS A 33 5.12 -17.75 3.24
C LYS A 33 4.23 -16.62 3.70
N ILE A 34 3.52 -16.00 2.76
CA ILE A 34 2.42 -15.09 3.05
C ILE A 34 1.28 -15.90 3.70
N THR A 35 0.91 -15.55 4.91
CA THR A 35 -0.20 -16.16 5.66
C THR A 35 -1.46 -15.34 5.63
N ARG A 36 -1.33 -14.01 5.48
CA ARG A 36 -2.48 -13.10 5.43
C ARG A 36 -2.17 -11.84 4.65
N LEU A 37 -3.18 -11.34 3.94
CA LEU A 37 -3.13 -10.09 3.21
C LEU A 37 -4.38 -9.28 3.57
N CYS A 38 -4.19 -8.07 4.10
CA CYS A 38 -5.26 -7.16 4.49
C CYS A 38 -5.13 -5.81 3.78
N ALA A 39 -6.27 -5.19 3.49
CA ALA A 39 -6.35 -3.82 2.98
C ALA A 39 -7.24 -3.01 3.93
N TYR A 40 -6.66 -2.00 4.58
CA TYR A 40 -7.37 -1.09 5.48
C TYR A 40 -7.69 0.20 4.75
N GLN A 41 -8.88 0.72 4.99
CA GLN A 41 -9.28 2.04 4.51
C GLN A 41 -8.93 3.10 5.57
N VAL A 42 -8.31 4.19 5.13
CA VAL A 42 -7.98 5.33 5.98
C VAL A 42 -8.33 6.60 5.24
N GLU A 43 -9.07 7.49 5.90
CA GLU A 43 -9.29 8.84 5.39
C GLU A 43 -8.14 9.76 5.83
N LEU A 44 -7.55 10.49 4.88
CA LEU A 44 -6.46 11.43 5.12
C LEU A 44 -6.95 12.86 4.84
N PRO A 45 -7.46 13.58 5.86
CA PRO A 45 -7.86 14.97 5.71
C PRO A 45 -6.65 15.86 5.42
N LEU A 46 -6.83 16.85 4.54
CA LEU A 46 -5.77 17.78 4.17
C LEU A 46 -5.59 18.87 5.22
N HIS A 47 -4.33 19.13 5.59
CA HIS A 47 -3.97 20.19 6.53
C HIS A 47 -4.44 21.58 6.04
N ASP A 48 -4.19 21.91 4.77
CA ASP A 48 -4.58 23.19 4.17
C ASP A 48 -6.05 23.19 3.68
N GLY A 49 -6.84 22.20 4.11
CA GLY A 49 -8.27 22.05 3.84
C GLY A 49 -8.62 21.52 2.46
N ILE A 50 -8.11 22.12 1.38
CA ILE A 50 -8.44 21.73 0.00
C ILE A 50 -7.18 21.65 -0.88
N TYR A 51 -7.07 20.56 -1.61
CA TYR A 51 -6.13 20.41 -2.71
C TYR A 51 -6.89 20.50 -4.04
N ALA A 52 -6.54 21.48 -4.87
CA ALA A 52 -7.19 21.76 -6.15
C ALA A 52 -6.17 21.72 -7.29
N TRP A 53 -6.60 21.22 -8.45
CA TRP A 53 -5.75 21.09 -9.64
C TRP A 53 -6.53 21.41 -10.93
N SER A 54 -6.05 20.91 -12.07
CA SER A 54 -6.62 21.14 -13.39
C SER A 54 -8.11 20.76 -13.48
N GLU A 55 -8.80 21.35 -14.45
CA GLU A 55 -10.21 21.07 -14.73
C GLU A 55 -11.17 21.33 -13.56
N GLY A 56 -10.79 22.23 -12.65
CA GLY A 56 -11.62 22.60 -11.50
C GLY A 56 -11.77 21.50 -10.45
N LYS A 57 -10.98 20.42 -10.53
CA LYS A 57 -11.01 19.31 -9.60
C LYS A 57 -10.41 19.71 -8.25
N SER A 58 -11.02 19.21 -7.17
CA SER A 58 -10.51 19.40 -5.82
C SER A 58 -10.97 18.29 -4.87
N ILE A 59 -10.25 18.11 -3.77
CA ILE A 59 -10.59 17.22 -2.66
C ILE A 59 -10.23 17.88 -1.33
N SER A 60 -10.92 17.48 -0.26
CA SER A 60 -10.60 17.88 1.12
C SER A 60 -9.99 16.74 1.97
N ALA A 61 -10.16 15.50 1.52
CA ALA A 61 -9.54 14.33 2.11
C ALA A 61 -9.24 13.28 1.02
N PHE A 62 -8.22 12.46 1.25
CA PHE A 62 -7.97 11.27 0.43
C PHE A 62 -8.56 10.01 1.09
N ASP A 63 -9.11 9.13 0.27
CA ASP A 63 -9.37 7.74 0.64
C ASP A 63 -8.10 6.92 0.32
N SER A 64 -7.31 6.61 1.35
CA SER A 64 -6.10 5.81 1.22
C SER A 64 -6.35 4.34 1.58
N THR A 65 -5.60 3.45 0.94
CA THR A 65 -5.59 2.02 1.24
C THR A 65 -4.23 1.60 1.78
N ILE A 66 -4.20 1.16 3.04
CA ILE A 66 -3.02 0.60 3.68
C ILE A 66 -3.03 -0.92 3.51
N VAL A 67 -2.00 -1.46 2.89
CA VAL A 67 -1.81 -2.89 2.66
C VAL A 67 -0.92 -3.47 3.75
N ARG A 68 -1.35 -4.58 4.33
CA ARG A 68 -0.60 -5.33 5.34
C ARG A 68 -0.47 -6.79 4.92
N ILE A 69 0.77 -7.29 4.90
CA ILE A 69 1.08 -8.68 4.58
C ILE A 69 1.69 -9.33 5.82
N GLU A 70 1.12 -10.44 6.28
CA GLU A 70 1.67 -11.25 7.37
C GLU A 70 2.35 -12.50 6.80
N THR A 71 3.38 -12.97 7.50
CA THR A 71 4.13 -14.16 7.10
C THR A 71 4.14 -15.23 8.18
N ASP A 72 4.47 -16.46 7.81
CA ASP A 72 4.63 -17.60 8.72
C ASP A 72 5.82 -17.48 9.69
N THR A 73 6.74 -16.55 9.41
CA THR A 73 7.87 -16.21 10.29
C THR A 73 7.54 -15.13 11.33
N GLY A 74 6.33 -14.57 11.28
CA GLY A 74 5.91 -13.46 12.14
C GLY A 74 6.33 -12.07 11.64
N LEU A 75 7.07 -11.97 10.52
CA LEU A 75 7.29 -10.68 9.86
C LEU A 75 6.01 -10.13 9.24
N VAL A 76 5.89 -8.82 9.29
CA VAL A 76 4.76 -8.07 8.73
C VAL A 76 5.29 -6.97 7.81
N GLY A 77 4.79 -6.93 6.59
CA GLY A 77 5.05 -5.90 5.58
C GLY A 77 3.92 -4.89 5.48
N TRP A 78 4.27 -3.65 5.18
CA TRP A 78 3.35 -2.54 4.97
C TRP A 78 3.58 -1.85 3.63
N GLY A 79 2.50 -1.53 2.95
CA GLY A 79 2.49 -0.71 1.76
C GLY A 79 1.26 0.20 1.74
N GLU A 80 1.27 1.20 0.87
CA GLU A 80 0.18 2.16 0.75
C GLU A 80 -0.15 2.41 -0.72
N SER A 81 -1.43 2.60 -1.01
CA SER A 81 -1.91 3.09 -2.29
C SER A 81 -2.99 4.14 -2.05
N CYS A 82 -2.69 5.36 -2.47
CA CYS A 82 -3.54 6.54 -2.29
C CYS A 82 -3.74 7.26 -3.64
N PRO A 83 -4.68 6.80 -4.49
CA PRO A 83 -4.99 7.48 -5.75
C PRO A 83 -5.50 8.91 -5.53
N LEU A 84 -5.24 9.81 -6.47
CA LEU A 84 -5.77 11.19 -6.47
C LEU A 84 -7.24 11.23 -6.91
N GLY A 85 -8.10 10.58 -6.11
CA GLY A 85 -9.50 10.35 -6.43
C GLY A 85 -9.71 9.54 -7.73
N PRO A 86 -10.97 9.41 -8.20
CA PRO A 86 -11.29 8.68 -9.42
C PRO A 86 -11.04 9.48 -10.72
N VAL A 87 -10.38 10.64 -10.64
CA VAL A 87 -10.39 11.66 -11.70
C VAL A 87 -9.02 11.98 -12.29
N TYR A 88 -7.96 11.37 -11.76
CA TYR A 88 -6.58 11.59 -12.23
C TYR A 88 -6.16 10.53 -13.27
N LEU A 89 -6.33 9.26 -12.93
CA LEU A 89 -6.07 8.09 -13.78
C LEU A 89 -7.21 7.08 -13.59
N PRO A 90 -7.36 6.05 -14.45
CA PRO A 90 -8.39 5.02 -14.30
C PRO A 90 -8.10 4.09 -13.10
N SER A 91 -8.20 4.66 -11.90
CA SER A 91 -8.02 4.02 -10.61
C SER A 91 -8.65 4.87 -9.51
N PHE A 92 -9.12 4.23 -8.45
CA PHE A 92 -9.71 4.86 -7.28
C PHE A 92 -9.61 3.90 -6.09
N ALA A 93 -9.67 4.43 -4.87
CA ALA A 93 -9.39 3.68 -3.65
C ALA A 93 -10.28 2.43 -3.45
N GLY A 94 -11.58 2.54 -3.75
CA GLY A 94 -12.49 1.39 -3.74
C GLY A 94 -12.05 0.28 -4.72
N GLY A 95 -11.60 0.65 -5.91
CA GLY A 95 -11.07 -0.27 -6.91
C GLY A 95 -9.74 -0.90 -6.50
N VAL A 96 -8.90 -0.16 -5.76
CA VAL A 96 -7.66 -0.69 -5.16
C VAL A 96 -7.99 -1.84 -4.20
N ARG A 97 -8.91 -1.61 -3.25
CA ARG A 97 -9.32 -2.63 -2.27
C ARG A 97 -9.95 -3.86 -2.94
N ALA A 98 -10.81 -3.63 -3.93
CA ALA A 98 -11.42 -4.72 -4.70
C ALA A 98 -10.37 -5.55 -5.46
N GLY A 99 -9.41 -4.89 -6.11
CA GLY A 99 -8.32 -5.59 -6.81
C GLY A 99 -7.38 -6.35 -5.87
N ILE A 100 -7.16 -5.84 -4.65
CA ILE A 100 -6.39 -6.55 -3.63
C ILE A 100 -7.14 -7.83 -3.21
N ALA A 101 -8.46 -7.77 -3.03
CA ALA A 101 -9.27 -8.96 -2.71
C ALA A 101 -9.24 -10.00 -3.84
N GLU A 102 -9.15 -9.57 -5.10
CA GLU A 102 -9.00 -10.46 -6.26
C GLU A 102 -7.61 -11.13 -6.31
N LEU A 103 -6.53 -10.37 -6.06
CA LEU A 103 -5.16 -10.89 -6.10
C LEU A 103 -4.80 -11.74 -4.87
N GLY A 104 -5.32 -11.37 -3.70
CA GLY A 104 -4.96 -11.96 -2.40
C GLY A 104 -4.90 -13.47 -2.38
N PRO A 105 -5.97 -14.20 -2.78
CA PRO A 105 -6.00 -15.66 -2.78
C PRO A 105 -4.87 -16.33 -3.54
N ARG A 106 -4.39 -15.71 -4.64
CA ARG A 106 -3.28 -16.24 -5.44
C ARG A 106 -1.93 -16.06 -4.75
N LEU A 107 -1.78 -15.05 -3.89
CA LEU A 107 -0.51 -14.71 -3.24
C LEU A 107 -0.33 -15.42 -1.89
N ILE A 108 -1.40 -15.93 -1.28
CA ILE A 108 -1.29 -16.72 -0.04
C ILE A 108 -0.44 -17.97 -0.29
N GLY A 109 0.51 -18.23 0.62
CA GLY A 109 1.44 -19.35 0.55
C GLY A 109 2.69 -19.10 -0.30
N GLU A 110 2.74 -17.98 -1.04
CA GLU A 110 3.93 -17.59 -1.80
C GLU A 110 4.96 -16.88 -0.92
N ASP A 111 6.20 -16.85 -1.42
CA ASP A 111 7.33 -16.22 -0.73
C ASP A 111 7.36 -14.70 -1.00
N PRO A 112 7.16 -13.84 0.01
CA PRO A 112 7.16 -12.39 -0.15
C PRO A 112 8.52 -11.83 -0.59
N THR A 113 9.61 -12.60 -0.43
CA THR A 113 10.97 -12.15 -0.82
C THR A 113 11.26 -12.39 -2.31
N GLN A 114 10.42 -13.14 -3.04
CA GLN A 114 10.58 -13.38 -4.47
C GLN A 114 9.83 -12.33 -5.31
N LEU A 115 10.30 -11.09 -5.24
CA LEU A 115 9.63 -9.91 -5.79
C LEU A 115 9.25 -10.04 -7.27
N GLU A 116 10.19 -10.45 -8.13
CA GLU A 116 9.93 -10.61 -9.57
C GLU A 116 8.90 -11.72 -9.84
N TYR A 117 8.97 -12.83 -9.11
CA TYR A 117 8.00 -13.92 -9.24
C TYR A 117 6.59 -13.47 -8.86
N LEU A 118 6.47 -12.70 -7.76
CA LEU A 118 5.19 -12.16 -7.32
C LEU A 118 4.63 -11.14 -8.31
N ASN A 119 5.47 -10.22 -8.82
CA ASN A 119 5.03 -9.25 -9.82
C ASN A 119 4.52 -9.94 -11.10
N ARG A 120 5.26 -10.93 -11.62
CA ARG A 120 4.81 -11.71 -12.78
C ARG A 120 3.53 -12.51 -12.50
N THR A 121 3.36 -12.99 -11.26
CA THR A 121 2.13 -13.66 -10.83
C THR A 121 0.95 -12.68 -10.81
N MET A 122 1.12 -11.50 -10.22
CA MET A 122 0.10 -10.45 -10.20
C MET A 122 -0.28 -10.00 -11.62
N ASP A 123 0.68 -9.89 -12.55
CA ASP A 123 0.44 -9.54 -13.96
C ASP A 123 -0.25 -10.62 -14.77
N ALA A 124 -0.04 -11.88 -14.42
CA ALA A 124 -0.75 -13.01 -15.01
C ALA A 124 -2.20 -13.09 -14.50
N THR A 125 -2.42 -12.82 -13.21
CA THR A 125 -3.74 -12.91 -12.56
C THR A 125 -4.64 -11.72 -12.87
N LEU A 126 -4.13 -10.49 -12.79
CA LEU A 126 -4.92 -9.28 -12.98
C LEU A 126 -4.25 -8.33 -14.00
N LYS A 127 -4.88 -8.13 -15.16
CA LYS A 127 -4.36 -7.21 -16.18
C LYS A 127 -4.52 -5.75 -15.75
N GLY A 128 -3.48 -4.94 -15.95
CA GLY A 128 -3.47 -3.53 -15.54
C GLY A 128 -3.39 -3.36 -14.02
N HIS A 129 -4.21 -2.45 -13.46
CA HIS A 129 -4.35 -2.21 -12.03
C HIS A 129 -3.03 -1.92 -11.27
N PRO A 130 -2.15 -1.01 -11.75
CA PRO A 130 -0.87 -0.74 -11.10
C PRO A 130 -1.02 -0.25 -9.65
N TYR A 131 -2.06 0.54 -9.35
CA TYR A 131 -2.36 1.00 -7.99
C TYR A 131 -2.74 -0.10 -7.00
N VAL A 132 -3.23 -1.25 -7.48
CA VAL A 132 -3.47 -2.42 -6.65
C VAL A 132 -2.13 -3.07 -6.32
N LYS A 133 -1.33 -3.31 -7.35
CA LYS A 133 -0.07 -4.07 -7.27
C LYS A 133 1.01 -3.31 -6.50
N SER A 134 1.06 -1.99 -6.62
CA SER A 134 2.06 -1.16 -5.94
C SER A 134 2.00 -1.30 -4.42
N GLY A 135 0.80 -1.31 -3.83
CA GLY A 135 0.65 -1.47 -2.38
C GLY A 135 1.12 -2.84 -1.88
N ILE A 136 0.93 -3.89 -2.69
CA ILE A 136 1.40 -5.25 -2.39
C ILE A 136 2.92 -5.34 -2.55
N ASP A 137 3.46 -4.83 -3.65
CA ASP A 137 4.90 -4.85 -3.95
C ASP A 137 5.71 -4.12 -2.87
N ILE A 138 5.28 -2.91 -2.47
CA ILE A 138 5.93 -2.14 -1.39
C ILE A 138 5.91 -2.93 -0.07
N ALA A 139 4.81 -3.61 0.27
CA ALA A 139 4.74 -4.44 1.46
C ALA A 139 5.69 -5.64 1.41
N CYS A 140 5.90 -6.24 0.23
CA CYS A 140 6.90 -7.29 0.03
C CYS A 140 8.33 -6.75 0.15
N TRP A 141 8.61 -5.56 -0.37
CA TRP A 141 9.90 -4.87 -0.17
C TRP A 141 10.19 -4.57 1.31
N ASP A 142 9.18 -4.14 2.06
CA ASP A 142 9.29 -3.93 3.51
C ASP A 142 9.60 -5.25 4.25
N ILE A 143 8.95 -6.36 3.87
CA ILE A 143 9.29 -7.69 4.39
C ILE A 143 10.72 -8.07 4.04
N LEU A 144 11.16 -7.86 2.80
CA LEU A 144 12.53 -8.16 2.39
C LEU A 144 13.55 -7.36 3.20
N GLY A 145 13.31 -6.06 3.42
CA GLY A 145 14.13 -5.21 4.28
C GLY A 145 14.22 -5.77 5.71
N LYS A 146 13.08 -6.14 6.30
CA LYS A 146 13.03 -6.74 7.64
C LYS A 146 13.72 -8.11 7.72
N ALA A 147 13.52 -8.96 6.73
CA ALA A 147 14.09 -10.30 6.67
C ALA A 147 15.62 -10.26 6.52
N THR A 148 16.14 -9.25 5.83
CA THR A 148 17.58 -9.05 5.61
C THR A 148 18.23 -8.16 6.68
N GLY A 149 17.44 -7.48 7.51
CA GLY A 149 17.94 -6.48 8.45
C GLY A 149 18.48 -5.22 7.77
N MET A 150 18.09 -4.96 6.51
CA MET A 150 18.59 -3.85 5.71
C MET A 150 17.49 -2.81 5.42
N PRO A 151 17.82 -1.51 5.43
CA PRO A 151 16.93 -0.49 4.87
C PRO A 151 16.67 -0.75 3.38
N VAL A 152 15.43 -0.51 2.92
CA VAL A 152 15.05 -0.73 1.51
C VAL A 152 15.93 0.08 0.54
N CYS A 153 16.35 1.30 0.90
CA CYS A 153 17.26 2.08 0.05
C CYS A 153 18.62 1.40 -0.20
N GLU A 154 19.14 0.64 0.77
CA GLU A 154 20.36 -0.15 0.57
C GLU A 154 20.11 -1.31 -0.40
N LEU A 155 18.94 -1.95 -0.29
CA LEU A 155 18.53 -3.03 -1.19
C LEU A 155 18.26 -2.53 -2.63
N LEU A 156 17.90 -1.26 -2.81
CA LEU A 156 17.66 -0.63 -4.11
C LEU A 156 18.95 -0.16 -4.82
N GLY A 157 20.12 -0.53 -4.33
CA GLY A 157 21.41 -0.22 -4.95
C GLY A 157 22.36 0.61 -4.10
N GLY A 158 22.02 0.84 -2.84
CA GLY A 158 22.85 1.58 -1.88
C GLY A 158 22.32 2.99 -1.62
N ARG A 159 22.44 3.45 -0.37
CA ARG A 159 22.09 4.82 0.01
C ARG A 159 23.05 5.83 -0.62
N TYR A 160 22.49 6.93 -1.11
CA TYR A 160 23.22 8.11 -1.55
C TYR A 160 22.84 9.32 -0.70
N GLY A 161 23.78 9.80 0.13
CA GLY A 161 23.57 10.92 1.04
C GLY A 161 22.77 10.59 2.30
N ASP A 162 22.68 11.58 3.20
CA ASP A 162 21.95 11.47 4.48
C ASP A 162 20.56 12.12 4.44
N ASP A 163 20.29 12.96 3.43
CA ASP A 163 19.04 13.68 3.24
C ASP A 163 18.59 13.73 1.77
N VAL A 164 17.36 14.20 1.57
CA VAL A 164 16.76 14.41 0.24
C VAL A 164 16.08 15.77 0.20
N ALA A 165 16.23 16.50 -0.91
CA ALA A 165 15.53 17.76 -1.12
C ALA A 165 14.03 17.51 -1.34
N LEU A 166 13.18 18.23 -0.59
CA LEU A 166 11.72 18.14 -0.70
C LEU A 166 11.18 19.31 -1.52
N TYR A 167 10.10 19.07 -2.27
CA TYR A 167 9.30 20.13 -2.88
C TYR A 167 7.92 20.19 -2.21
N ARG A 168 7.30 21.37 -2.19
CA ARG A 168 5.92 21.56 -1.73
C ARG A 168 5.02 21.75 -2.94
N SER A 169 3.97 20.93 -3.06
CA SER A 169 2.92 21.17 -4.04
C SER A 169 2.04 22.32 -3.56
N VAL A 170 1.85 23.33 -4.41
CA VAL A 170 0.97 24.47 -4.14
C VAL A 170 -0.36 24.22 -4.83
N SER A 171 -1.43 24.08 -4.04
CA SER A 171 -2.81 23.92 -4.51
C SER A 171 -3.20 25.07 -5.43
N ARG A 172 -3.91 24.77 -6.54
CA ARG A 172 -4.33 25.77 -7.53
C ARG A 172 -5.26 26.80 -6.90
N ASP A 173 -4.87 28.06 -6.98
CA ASP A 173 -5.60 29.20 -6.42
C ASP A 173 -5.38 30.46 -7.29
N THR A 174 -5.75 31.65 -6.82
CA THR A 174 -5.30 32.90 -7.47
C THR A 174 -3.77 33.05 -7.37
N PRO A 175 -3.10 33.74 -8.32
CA PRO A 175 -1.66 33.94 -8.27
C PRO A 175 -1.17 34.53 -6.94
N GLU A 176 -1.92 35.49 -6.38
CA GLU A 176 -1.59 36.14 -5.11
C GLU A 176 -1.68 35.17 -3.94
N ALA A 177 -2.73 34.33 -3.89
CA ALA A 177 -2.91 33.33 -2.85
C ALA A 177 -1.88 32.20 -2.94
N MET A 178 -1.45 31.83 -4.15
CA MET A 178 -0.38 30.86 -4.37
C MET A 178 0.97 31.41 -3.92
N ALA A 179 1.29 32.66 -4.26
CA ALA A 179 2.54 33.32 -3.86
C ALA A 179 2.68 33.44 -2.34
N ALA A 180 1.57 33.64 -1.61
CA ALA A 180 1.57 33.72 -0.16
C ALA A 180 1.82 32.38 0.56
N LYS A 181 1.82 31.24 -0.16
CA LYS A 181 2.05 29.88 0.38
C LYS A 181 3.48 29.37 0.13
N LEU A 182 4.30 30.13 -0.60
CA LEU A 182 5.72 29.90 -0.83
C LEU A 182 6.54 30.42 0.35
#